data_AF-A0A7C0VEG6-F1
#
_entry.id   AF-A0A7C0VEG6-F1
#
_cell.length_a   1.000
_cell.length_b   1.000
_cell.length_c   1.000
_cell.angle_alpha   90.00
_cell.angle_beta   90.00
_cell.angle_gamma   90.00
#
_symmetry.space_group_name_H-M   'P 1'
#
loop_
_entity.id
_entity.type
_entity.pdbx_description
1 polymer ?
#
loop_
_entity_poly.entity_id
_entity_poly.type
_entity_poly.pdbx_seq_one_letter_code
_entity_poly.pdbx_strand_id
1 'polypeptide(L)'
;MKDKKTLYLLPSDKLGGKEMIKAEIWHEILYDNTKSVVLERDFEGQKIRWNPTFWDFSRYYGFQPQVHQPYRPQTKGKVESGIKYVKRFLRGKVFVSLEHLNQCLLDWLLRKADYRVHGTTHRRPIEMFEEEKELLLSHWGKPPYIIQDRVIRHVAKDCLVSFQTNRYSVPHRFVGKQVEVQSDNDFIRIYHQGELIALHPRLEGKYQVRSERAHYQGIFNHRQPESRFYLAQNGQEEVEVRDLAFYERLVEGGSR
;
A
#
# COMPACT_ATOMS: atom_id res chain seq x y z
N MET A 1 -9.88 7.24 11.23
CA MET A 1 -10.43 6.89 9.91
C MET A 1 -9.60 7.64 8.87
N LYS A 2 -8.72 6.94 8.14
CA LYS A 2 -7.72 7.58 7.28
C LYS A 2 -8.36 7.94 5.94
N ASP A 3 -8.60 9.23 5.71
CA ASP A 3 -9.01 9.77 4.41
C ASP A 3 -7.85 9.60 3.41
N LYS A 4 -7.91 8.53 2.62
CA LYS A 4 -7.11 8.39 1.40
C LYS A 4 -7.73 9.29 0.33
N LYS A 5 -7.19 10.51 0.16
CA LYS A 5 -7.46 11.31 -1.04
C LYS A 5 -6.66 10.72 -2.21
N THR A 6 -7.25 9.73 -2.86
CA THR A 6 -6.81 9.25 -4.17
C THR A 6 -7.21 10.33 -5.19
N LEU A 7 -6.23 11.01 -5.77
CA LEU A 7 -6.43 11.79 -7.00
C LEU A 7 -6.70 10.78 -8.11
N TYR A 8 -7.96 10.69 -8.56
CA TYR A 8 -8.31 9.91 -9.73
C TYR A 8 -7.81 10.67 -10.96
N LEU A 9 -6.59 10.37 -11.41
CA LEU A 9 -6.28 10.42 -12.83
C LEU A 9 -7.06 9.26 -13.45
N LEU A 10 -8.24 9.53 -14.02
CA LEU A 10 -9.05 8.48 -14.66
C LEU A 10 -8.24 7.90 -15.83
N PRO A 11 -7.98 6.57 -15.84
CA PRO A 11 -7.46 5.91 -17.03
C PRO A 11 -8.49 6.03 -18.15
N SER A 12 -8.02 6.40 -19.35
CA SER A 12 -8.82 6.62 -20.56
C SER A 12 -9.62 5.38 -21.01
N ASP A 13 -9.31 4.19 -20.49
CA ASP A 13 -9.76 2.92 -21.04
C ASP A 13 -11.26 2.63 -20.84
N LYS A 14 -11.99 3.47 -20.11
CA LYS A 14 -13.45 3.34 -19.89
C LYS A 14 -14.31 4.38 -20.59
N LEU A 15 -13.73 5.32 -21.34
CA LEU A 15 -14.47 6.28 -22.13
C LEU A 15 -14.42 5.84 -23.60
N GLY A 16 -15.50 5.19 -24.04
CA GLY A 16 -15.68 4.85 -25.45
C GLY A 16 -15.67 6.11 -26.30
N GLY A 17 -14.58 6.33 -27.03
CA GLY A 17 -14.40 7.48 -27.93
C GLY A 17 -12.97 8.01 -27.85
N LYS A 18 -12.26 7.99 -28.99
CA LYS A 18 -10.85 8.38 -29.15
C LYS A 18 -10.58 9.87 -28.89
N GLU A 19 -10.67 10.32 -27.65
CA GLU A 19 -9.95 11.49 -27.18
C GLU A 19 -9.06 11.09 -26.00
N MET A 20 -7.79 10.86 -26.33
CA MET A 20 -6.74 10.58 -25.35
C MET A 20 -6.61 11.78 -24.42
N ILE A 21 -7.14 11.68 -23.20
CA ILE A 21 -7.01 12.73 -22.17
C ILE A 21 -5.52 12.99 -21.96
N LYS A 22 -5.06 14.20 -22.31
CA LYS A 22 -3.67 14.53 -22.07
C LYS A 22 -3.41 14.58 -20.57
N ALA A 23 -2.53 13.71 -20.08
CA ALA A 23 -2.16 13.68 -18.66
C ALA A 23 -1.21 14.84 -18.36
N GLU A 24 -1.80 15.95 -17.95
CA GLU A 24 -1.15 17.23 -17.70
C GLU A 24 -1.13 17.52 -16.19
N ILE A 25 -0.02 18.06 -15.67
CA ILE A 25 0.12 18.38 -14.24
C ILE A 25 0.65 19.81 -14.10
N TRP A 26 0.19 20.53 -13.08
CA TRP A 26 0.68 21.85 -12.74
C TRP A 26 2.14 21.80 -12.28
N HIS A 27 2.91 22.84 -12.65
CA HIS A 27 4.29 23.02 -12.20
C HIS A 27 4.39 23.10 -10.68
N GLU A 28 3.46 23.80 -10.04
CA GLU A 28 3.39 23.92 -8.59
C GLU A 28 2.04 23.42 -8.07
N ILE A 29 2.08 22.59 -7.03
CA ILE A 29 0.85 22.08 -6.39
C ILE A 29 0.91 22.37 -4.90
N LEU A 30 -0.13 23.03 -4.39
CA LEU A 30 -0.25 23.35 -2.98
C LEU A 30 -0.87 22.18 -2.20
N TYR A 31 -0.16 21.73 -1.17
CA TYR A 31 -0.54 20.64 -0.29
C TYR A 31 -0.81 21.09 1.15
N ASP A 32 -1.59 20.28 1.84
CA ASP A 32 -1.76 20.33 3.28
C ASP A 32 -0.53 19.75 4.00
N ASN A 33 -0.28 20.15 5.25
CA ASN A 33 0.87 19.77 6.08
C ASN A 33 0.66 18.37 6.72
N THR A 34 0.03 17.46 5.97
CA THR A 34 -0.20 16.08 6.41
C THR A 34 1.12 15.30 6.47
N LYS A 35 1.22 14.32 7.38
CA LYS A 35 2.43 13.47 7.52
C LYS A 35 2.76 12.63 6.27
N SER A 36 1.79 12.44 5.38
CA SER A 36 2.01 11.84 4.06
C SER A 36 2.83 12.72 3.11
N VAL A 37 2.87 14.03 3.36
CA VAL A 37 3.56 15.03 2.52
C VAL A 37 4.77 15.60 3.27
N VAL A 38 4.56 16.05 4.51
CA VAL A 38 5.57 16.70 5.37
C VAL A 38 5.78 15.90 6.65
N LEU A 39 6.99 15.40 6.87
CA LEU A 39 7.33 14.69 8.11
C LEU A 39 7.63 15.66 9.25
N GLU A 40 8.43 16.68 9.00
CA GLU A 40 8.83 17.68 9.99
C GLU A 40 8.96 19.04 9.33
N ARG A 41 8.82 20.08 10.15
CA ARG A 41 9.02 21.46 9.76
C ARG A 41 9.78 22.14 10.89
N ASP A 42 10.73 23.00 10.56
CA ASP A 42 11.34 23.84 11.59
C ASP A 42 10.30 24.83 12.15
N PHE A 43 10.61 25.40 13.32
CA PHE A 43 9.73 26.34 14.01
C PHE A 43 9.51 27.65 13.23
N GLU A 44 10.47 28.02 12.39
CA GLU A 44 10.45 29.23 11.55
C GLU A 44 9.71 29.03 10.21
N GLY A 45 9.33 27.79 9.89
CA GLY A 45 8.63 27.39 8.69
C GLY A 45 9.47 27.33 7.40
N GLN A 46 10.80 27.47 7.48
CA GLN A 46 11.70 27.62 6.33
C GLN A 46 12.25 26.28 5.82
N LYS A 47 12.62 25.35 6.71
CA LYS A 47 13.06 24.00 6.32
C LYS A 47 11.95 22.99 6.50
N ILE A 48 11.59 22.34 5.39
CA ILE A 48 10.57 21.29 5.34
C ILE A 48 11.28 19.95 5.13
N ARG A 49 11.07 19.01 6.05
CA ARG A 49 11.44 17.61 5.84
C ARG A 49 10.28 16.91 5.15
N TRP A 50 10.40 16.76 3.84
CA TRP A 50 9.42 16.04 3.02
C TRP A 50 9.37 14.55 3.38
N ASN A 51 8.22 13.93 3.17
CA ASN A 51 8.13 12.48 3.15
C ASN A 51 8.92 11.95 1.92
N PRO A 52 9.90 11.05 2.10
CA PRO A 52 10.76 10.59 1.00
C PRO A 52 9.99 10.00 -0.18
N THR A 53 8.97 9.19 0.07
CA THR A 53 8.12 8.59 -0.98
C THR A 53 7.36 9.66 -1.75
N PHE A 54 6.82 10.66 -1.04
CA PHE A 54 6.11 11.77 -1.69
C PHE A 54 7.06 12.66 -2.49
N TRP A 55 8.26 12.92 -1.96
CA TRP A 55 9.27 13.72 -2.63
C TRP A 55 9.80 13.06 -3.90
N ASP A 56 10.00 11.74 -3.85
CA ASP A 56 10.35 10.94 -5.03
C ASP A 56 9.22 10.94 -6.07
N PHE A 57 7.96 10.77 -5.64
CA PHE A 57 6.78 10.91 -6.49
C PHE A 57 6.72 12.29 -7.18
N SER A 58 6.96 13.39 -6.45
CA SER A 58 6.93 14.72 -7.05
C SER A 58 8.04 14.92 -8.07
N ARG A 59 9.24 14.37 -7.85
CA ARG A 59 10.34 14.41 -8.82
C ARG A 59 10.08 13.53 -10.03
N TYR A 60 9.48 12.35 -9.83
CA TYR A 60 9.15 11.43 -10.90
C TYR A 60 8.24 12.09 -11.94
N TYR A 61 7.21 12.79 -11.48
CA TYR A 61 6.33 13.54 -12.37
C TYR A 61 7.01 14.86 -12.80
N GLY A 62 7.64 15.59 -11.89
CA GLY A 62 8.39 16.82 -12.19
C GLY A 62 7.73 18.09 -11.65
N PHE A 63 6.68 17.95 -10.83
CA PHE A 63 6.04 19.09 -10.19
C PHE A 63 6.72 19.45 -8.86
N GLN A 64 6.63 20.72 -8.48
CA GLN A 64 7.13 21.25 -7.24
C GLN A 64 6.02 21.31 -6.19
N PRO A 65 6.10 20.52 -5.10
CA PRO A 65 5.14 20.61 -4.03
C PRO A 65 5.39 21.87 -3.21
N GLN A 66 4.33 22.64 -2.99
CA GLN A 66 4.29 23.76 -2.07
C GLN A 66 3.40 23.37 -0.89
N VAL A 67 3.71 23.86 0.32
CA VAL A 67 2.87 23.60 1.49
C VAL A 67 2.34 24.91 2.04
N HIS A 68 1.09 24.88 2.50
CA HIS A 68 0.52 26.06 3.13
C HIS A 68 1.36 26.50 4.34
N GLN A 69 1.51 27.81 4.51
CA GLN A 69 2.08 28.36 5.73
C GLN A 69 1.07 28.16 6.88
N PRO A 70 1.53 27.72 8.06
CA PRO A 70 0.69 27.68 9.25
C PRO A 70 0.09 29.07 9.51
N TYR A 71 -1.15 29.11 10.03
CA TYR A 71 -1.86 30.35 10.39
C TYR A 71 -2.27 31.29 9.23
N ARG A 72 -2.32 30.82 7.98
CA ARG A 72 -3.02 31.51 6.88
C ARG A 72 -4.39 30.86 6.59
N PRO A 73 -5.47 31.23 7.31
CA PRO A 73 -6.80 30.65 7.11
C PRO A 73 -7.44 30.98 5.75
N GLN A 74 -6.93 32.01 5.05
CA GLN A 74 -7.51 32.52 3.81
C GLN A 74 -7.47 31.50 2.65
N THR A 75 -6.45 30.64 2.60
CA THR A 75 -6.30 29.58 1.58
C THR A 75 -7.31 28.45 1.75
N LYS A 76 -7.77 28.22 2.98
CA LYS A 76 -8.75 27.17 3.32
C LYS A 76 -10.14 27.47 2.75
N GLY A 77 -10.53 28.75 2.72
CA GLY A 77 -11.84 29.19 2.20
C GLY A 77 -12.08 28.84 0.72
N LYS A 78 -11.04 28.87 -0.12
CA LYS A 78 -11.13 28.49 -1.55
C LYS A 78 -11.46 27.01 -1.71
N VAL A 79 -10.76 26.15 -0.97
CA VAL A 79 -10.98 24.69 -0.99
C VAL A 79 -12.38 24.35 -0.47
N GLU A 80 -12.79 24.98 0.63
CA GLU A 80 -14.12 24.75 1.21
C GLU A 80 -15.27 25.17 0.28
N SER A 81 -15.10 26.27 -0.47
CA SER A 81 -16.07 26.73 -1.46
C SER A 81 -16.28 25.70 -2.58
N GLY A 82 -15.19 25.13 -3.10
CA GLY A 82 -15.26 24.05 -4.10
C GLY A 82 -15.99 22.81 -3.58
N ILE A 83 -15.69 22.38 -2.35
CA ILE A 83 -16.38 21.25 -1.70
C ILE A 83 -17.88 21.54 -1.52
N LYS A 84 -18.25 22.75 -1.08
CA LYS A 84 -19.66 23.15 -0.96
C LYS A 84 -20.38 23.08 -2.31
N TYR A 85 -19.70 23.45 -3.40
CA TYR A 85 -20.26 23.39 -4.75
C TYR A 85 -20.54 21.96 -5.20
N VAL A 86 -19.59 21.04 -5.02
CA VAL A 86 -19.79 19.61 -5.34
C VAL A 86 -20.88 19.00 -4.45
N LYS A 87 -20.91 19.33 -3.15
CA LYS A 87 -21.99 18.89 -2.25
C LYS A 87 -23.37 19.35 -2.71
N ARG A 88 -23.47 20.55 -3.31
CA ARG A 88 -24.73 21.05 -3.89
C ARG A 88 -25.20 20.20 -5.07
N PHE A 89 -24.28 19.68 -5.89
CA PHE A 89 -24.63 18.75 -6.97
C PHE A 89 -25.22 17.43 -6.44
N LEU A 90 -24.69 16.92 -5.32
CA LEU A 90 -25.14 15.66 -4.72
C LEU A 90 -26.49 15.79 -4.00
N ARG A 91 -26.85 16.98 -3.52
CA ARG A 91 -28.07 17.21 -2.74
C ARG A 91 -29.32 16.84 -3.52
N GLY A 92 -30.16 15.99 -2.92
CA GLY A 92 -31.46 15.61 -3.47
C GLY A 92 -31.41 14.63 -4.64
N LYS A 93 -30.24 14.07 -4.96
CA LYS A 93 -30.08 13.05 -6.01
C LYS A 93 -29.96 11.66 -5.40
N VAL A 94 -30.59 10.69 -6.07
CA VAL A 94 -30.44 9.27 -5.77
C VAL A 94 -29.67 8.63 -6.93
N PHE A 95 -28.67 7.83 -6.60
CA PHE A 95 -27.85 7.13 -7.59
C PHE A 95 -28.06 5.63 -7.43
N VAL A 96 -28.33 4.94 -8.54
CA VAL A 96 -28.56 3.49 -8.56
C VAL A 96 -27.25 2.68 -8.49
N SER A 97 -26.11 3.28 -8.84
CA SER A 97 -24.79 2.65 -8.78
C SER A 97 -23.68 3.70 -8.74
N LEU A 98 -22.46 3.26 -8.40
CA LEU A 98 -21.26 4.11 -8.47
C LEU A 98 -20.98 4.57 -9.91
N GLU A 99 -21.22 3.71 -10.89
CA GLU A 99 -21.06 4.05 -12.31
C GLU A 99 -22.04 5.16 -12.73
N HIS A 100 -23.31 5.04 -12.32
CA HIS A 100 -24.31 6.07 -12.57
C HIS A 100 -23.95 7.41 -11.92
N LEU A 101 -23.36 7.39 -10.72
CA LEU A 101 -22.83 8.60 -10.07
C LEU A 101 -21.69 9.22 -10.90
N ASN A 102 -20.72 8.42 -11.35
CA ASN A 102 -19.59 8.90 -12.16
C ASN A 102 -20.07 9.56 -13.46
N GLN A 103 -21.01 8.93 -14.16
CA GLN A 103 -21.60 9.49 -15.39
C GLN A 103 -22.34 10.80 -15.11
N CYS A 104 -23.19 10.85 -14.08
CA CYS A 104 -23.89 12.07 -13.70
C CYS A 104 -22.93 13.20 -13.29
N LEU A 105 -21.81 12.86 -12.64
CA LEU A 105 -20.80 13.81 -12.23
C LEU A 105 -20.05 14.39 -13.43
N LEU A 106 -19.60 13.53 -14.35
CA LEU A 106 -18.95 13.94 -15.59
C LEU A 106 -19.84 14.86 -16.41
N ASP A 107 -21.13 14.50 -16.54
CA ASP A 107 -22.09 15.32 -17.25
C ASP A 107 -22.26 16.71 -16.64
N TRP A 108 -22.33 16.76 -15.32
CA TRP A 108 -22.46 18.01 -14.59
C TRP A 108 -21.20 18.88 -14.69
N LEU A 109 -20.01 18.27 -14.69
CA LEU A 109 -18.76 18.98 -14.91
C LEU A 109 -18.78 19.66 -16.29
N LEU A 110 -18.96 18.85 -17.34
CA LEU A 110 -18.91 19.28 -18.73
C LEU A 110 -20.03 20.25 -19.12
N ARG A 111 -21.22 20.19 -18.51
CA ARG A 111 -22.36 21.04 -18.91
C ARG A 111 -22.59 22.23 -17.98
N LYS A 112 -22.16 22.16 -16.72
CA LYS A 112 -22.48 23.18 -15.72
C LYS A 112 -21.25 23.73 -15.01
N ALA A 113 -20.38 22.87 -14.49
CA ALA A 113 -19.26 23.34 -13.69
C ALA A 113 -18.25 24.14 -14.51
N ASP A 114 -17.94 23.66 -15.73
CA ASP A 114 -16.87 24.23 -16.57
C ASP A 114 -17.32 25.43 -17.39
N TYR A 115 -18.61 25.50 -17.74
CA TYR A 115 -19.21 26.60 -18.52
C TYR A 115 -19.83 27.72 -17.68
N ARG A 116 -19.88 27.59 -16.34
CA ARG A 116 -20.41 28.66 -15.48
C ARG A 116 -19.49 29.88 -15.54
N VAL A 117 -20.07 31.07 -15.47
CA VAL A 117 -19.30 32.28 -15.20
C VAL A 117 -18.91 32.28 -13.72
N HIS A 118 -17.62 32.28 -13.42
CA HIS A 118 -17.15 32.23 -12.04
C HIS A 118 -17.34 33.59 -11.36
N GLY A 119 -17.98 33.63 -10.18
CA GLY A 119 -18.33 34.91 -9.52
C GLY A 119 -17.15 35.79 -9.09
N THR A 120 -15.93 35.23 -9.02
CA THR A 120 -14.71 35.98 -8.67
C THR A 120 -13.90 36.42 -9.88
N THR A 121 -13.78 35.56 -10.90
CA THR A 121 -12.94 35.85 -12.09
C THR A 121 -13.77 36.41 -13.23
N HIS A 122 -15.10 36.35 -13.15
CA HIS A 122 -16.07 36.74 -14.17
C HIS A 122 -15.85 36.07 -15.54
N ARG A 123 -15.08 34.98 -15.57
CA ARG A 123 -14.76 34.19 -16.76
C ARG A 123 -15.22 32.75 -16.59
N ARG A 124 -15.31 31.99 -17.69
CA ARG A 124 -15.64 30.57 -17.64
C ARG A 124 -14.38 29.75 -17.33
N PRO A 125 -14.42 28.80 -16.39
CA PRO A 125 -13.29 27.92 -16.10
C PRO A 125 -12.70 27.23 -17.33
N ILE A 126 -13.55 26.80 -18.28
CA ILE A 126 -13.07 26.13 -19.49
C ILE A 126 -12.21 27.02 -20.39
N GLU A 127 -12.53 28.31 -20.48
CA GLU A 127 -11.75 29.28 -21.28
C GLU A 127 -10.41 29.56 -20.62
N MET A 128 -10.41 29.74 -19.29
CA MET A 128 -9.17 29.90 -18.51
C MET A 128 -8.27 28.67 -18.63
N PHE A 129 -8.85 27.47 -18.56
CA PHE A 129 -8.10 26.22 -18.65
C PHE A 129 -7.41 26.08 -20.02
N GLU A 130 -8.11 26.37 -21.12
CA GLU A 130 -7.51 26.24 -22.46
C GLU A 130 -6.35 27.23 -22.68
N GLU A 131 -6.40 28.43 -22.08
CA GLU A 131 -5.30 29.39 -22.08
C GLU A 131 -4.07 28.89 -21.30
N GLU A 132 -4.28 28.22 -20.17
CA GLU A 132 -3.21 27.76 -19.27
C GLU A 132 -2.69 26.36 -19.61
N LYS A 133 -3.39 25.61 -20.45
CA LYS A 133 -3.10 24.21 -20.80
C LYS A 133 -1.70 23.99 -21.35
N GLU A 134 -1.23 24.90 -22.21
CA GLU A 134 0.12 24.83 -22.79
C GLU A 134 1.23 25.04 -21.75
N LEU A 135 0.90 25.62 -20.59
CA LEU A 135 1.82 25.81 -19.47
C LEU A 135 1.88 24.60 -18.53
N LEU A 136 1.10 23.54 -18.79
CA LEU A 136 1.10 22.34 -17.96
C LEU A 136 2.25 21.41 -18.34
N LEU A 137 2.79 20.75 -17.33
CA LEU A 137 3.79 19.70 -17.52
C LEU A 137 3.12 18.47 -18.14
N SER A 138 3.67 17.97 -19.23
CA SER A 138 3.23 16.73 -19.86
C SER A 138 3.90 15.52 -19.19
N HIS A 139 3.12 14.52 -18.83
CA HIS A 139 3.61 13.25 -18.25
C HIS A 139 3.29 12.06 -19.14
N TRP A 140 2.95 12.34 -20.39
CA TRP A 140 2.68 11.34 -21.40
C TRP A 140 3.82 10.34 -21.53
N GLY A 141 3.48 9.06 -21.56
CA GLY A 141 4.42 7.97 -21.75
C GLY A 141 5.22 7.57 -20.50
N LYS A 142 5.07 8.26 -19.37
CA LYS A 142 5.63 7.79 -18.09
C LYS A 142 4.77 6.64 -17.55
N PRO A 143 5.35 5.48 -17.18
CA PRO A 143 4.58 4.45 -16.48
C PRO A 143 4.02 4.99 -15.15
N PRO A 144 2.97 4.37 -14.59
CA PRO A 144 2.47 4.75 -13.28
C PRO A 144 3.58 4.69 -12.23
N TYR A 145 3.67 5.70 -11.36
CA TYR A 145 4.60 5.64 -10.23
C TYR A 145 4.19 4.55 -9.26
N ILE A 146 5.10 3.60 -9.02
CA ILE A 146 4.87 2.47 -8.12
C ILE A 146 5.49 2.81 -6.77
N ILE A 147 4.67 2.85 -5.73
CA ILE A 147 5.16 3.01 -4.36
C ILE A 147 5.75 1.67 -3.92
N GLN A 148 7.06 1.66 -3.71
CA GLN A 148 7.78 0.48 -3.23
C GLN A 148 7.99 0.56 -1.72
N ASP A 149 7.33 -0.32 -0.97
CA ASP A 149 7.63 -0.48 0.46
C ASP A 149 8.90 -1.32 0.60
N ARG A 150 9.99 -0.70 1.04
CA ARG A 150 11.29 -1.36 1.27
C ARG A 150 11.50 -1.61 2.76
N VAL A 151 11.67 -2.88 3.14
CA VAL A 151 11.83 -3.27 4.55
C VAL A 151 12.90 -4.34 4.69
N ILE A 152 13.81 -4.15 5.65
CA ILE A 152 14.82 -5.16 6.00
C ILE A 152 14.22 -6.16 7.01
N ARG A 153 14.39 -7.45 6.74
CA ARG A 153 13.91 -8.56 7.58
C ARG A 153 14.95 -9.66 7.66
N HIS A 154 14.92 -10.42 8.76
CA HIS A 154 15.71 -11.64 8.88
C HIS A 154 14.89 -12.84 8.40
N VAL A 155 15.54 -13.75 7.70
CA VAL A 155 14.94 -15.02 7.30
C VAL A 155 14.87 -15.95 8.52
N ALA A 156 13.67 -16.42 8.84
CA ALA A 156 13.46 -17.35 9.94
C ALA A 156 13.94 -18.77 9.59
N LYS A 157 14.05 -19.63 10.62
CA LYS A 157 14.55 -21.01 10.47
C LYS A 157 13.68 -21.89 9.56
N ASP A 158 12.41 -21.53 9.40
CA ASP A 158 11.43 -22.16 8.51
C ASP A 158 11.57 -21.68 7.03
N CYS A 159 12.63 -20.94 6.72
CA CYS A 159 12.88 -20.32 5.41
C CYS A 159 11.81 -19.29 5.01
N LEU A 160 11.12 -18.68 5.98
CA LEU A 160 10.09 -17.68 5.74
C LEU A 160 10.54 -16.27 6.16
N VAL A 161 10.02 -15.28 5.44
CA VAL A 161 10.17 -13.85 5.74
C VAL A 161 8.79 -13.24 5.93
N SER A 162 8.62 -12.47 7.01
CA SER A 162 7.33 -11.81 7.30
C SER A 162 7.26 -10.40 6.72
N PHE A 163 6.18 -10.14 5.99
CA PHE A 163 5.88 -8.84 5.41
C PHE A 163 4.38 -8.54 5.49
N GLN A 164 4.01 -7.40 6.10
CA GLN A 164 2.62 -6.95 6.28
C GLN A 164 1.65 -8.06 6.75
N THR A 165 2.03 -8.82 7.78
CA THR A 165 1.30 -9.99 8.36
C THR A 165 1.28 -11.27 7.54
N ASN A 166 1.75 -11.26 6.29
CA ASN A 166 1.90 -12.47 5.48
C ASN A 166 3.35 -12.97 5.53
N ARG A 167 3.55 -14.26 5.20
CA ARG A 167 4.87 -14.89 5.17
C ARG A 167 5.19 -15.41 3.76
N TYR A 168 6.42 -15.18 3.33
CA TYR A 168 6.89 -15.55 2.01
C TYR A 168 8.15 -16.41 2.13
N SER A 169 8.20 -17.53 1.41
CA SER A 169 9.36 -18.41 1.42
C SER A 169 10.55 -17.82 0.66
N VAL A 170 11.75 -18.15 1.11
CA VAL A 170 13.01 -17.85 0.42
C VAL A 170 13.88 -19.10 0.37
N PRO A 171 14.83 -19.20 -0.56
CA PRO A 171 15.71 -20.36 -0.64
C PRO A 171 16.46 -20.61 0.69
N HIS A 172 16.54 -21.88 1.10
CA HIS A 172 17.07 -22.27 2.41
C HIS A 172 18.50 -21.77 2.72
N ARG A 173 19.31 -21.53 1.68
CA ARG A 173 20.67 -20.97 1.79
C ARG A 173 20.72 -19.57 2.42
N PHE A 174 19.59 -18.89 2.53
CA PHE A 174 19.46 -17.55 3.10
C PHE A 174 18.90 -17.53 4.53
N VAL A 175 18.66 -18.68 5.16
CA VAL A 175 18.21 -18.77 6.56
C VAL A 175 19.16 -18.01 7.49
N GLY A 176 18.60 -17.19 8.39
CA GLY A 176 19.35 -16.36 9.34
C GLY A 176 19.98 -15.10 8.75
N LYS A 177 19.97 -14.92 7.43
CA LYS A 177 20.52 -13.72 6.78
C LYS A 177 19.52 -12.58 6.77
N GLN A 178 20.04 -11.35 6.65
CA GLN A 178 19.22 -10.17 6.39
C GLN A 178 18.89 -10.10 4.90
N VAL A 179 17.61 -9.92 4.63
CA VAL A 179 17.08 -9.75 3.28
C VAL A 179 16.23 -8.49 3.23
N GLU A 180 16.18 -7.92 2.04
CA GLU A 180 15.39 -6.74 1.75
C GLU A 180 14.12 -7.16 1.03
N VAL A 181 12.98 -6.82 1.60
CA VAL A 181 11.67 -7.07 1.01
C VAL A 181 11.18 -5.77 0.38
N GLN A 182 10.95 -5.80 -0.93
CA GLN A 182 10.33 -4.73 -1.69
C GLN A 182 8.92 -5.18 -2.13
N SER A 183 7.90 -4.38 -1.85
CA SER A 183 6.53 -4.65 -2.31
C SER A 183 6.09 -3.62 -3.32
N ASP A 184 5.55 -4.10 -4.43
CA ASP A 184 4.73 -3.32 -5.36
C ASP A 184 3.24 -3.56 -5.09
N ASN A 185 2.37 -3.14 -6.02
CA ASN A 185 0.95 -3.47 -6.00
C ASN A 185 0.70 -4.97 -6.17
N ASP A 186 1.42 -5.63 -7.09
CA ASP A 186 1.10 -7.00 -7.49
C ASP A 186 2.11 -8.05 -6.98
N PHE A 187 3.34 -7.64 -6.66
CA PHE A 187 4.44 -8.55 -6.35
C PHE A 187 5.23 -8.15 -5.10
N ILE A 188 5.79 -9.16 -4.44
CA ILE A 188 6.79 -9.07 -3.38
C ILE A 188 8.12 -9.58 -3.95
N ARG A 189 9.13 -8.72 -4.00
CA ARG A 189 10.49 -9.06 -4.38
C ARG A 189 11.36 -9.11 -3.14
N ILE A 190 12.15 -10.16 -3.02
CA ILE A 190 13.07 -10.34 -1.90
C ILE A 190 14.49 -10.35 -2.45
N TYR A 191 15.33 -9.48 -1.91
CA TYR A 191 16.71 -9.29 -2.32
C TYR A 191 17.67 -9.65 -1.18
N HIS A 192 18.83 -10.19 -1.54
CA HIS A 192 19.96 -10.34 -0.63
C HIS A 192 21.20 -9.70 -1.28
N GLN A 193 21.79 -8.70 -0.62
CA GLN A 193 22.96 -7.97 -1.14
C GLN A 193 22.77 -7.42 -2.58
N GLY A 194 21.54 -7.04 -2.94
CA GLY A 194 21.19 -6.51 -4.27
C GLY A 194 20.79 -7.56 -5.31
N GLU A 195 20.94 -8.85 -5.02
CA GLU A 195 20.51 -9.94 -5.90
C GLU A 195 19.06 -10.35 -5.58
N LEU A 196 18.21 -10.50 -6.60
CA LEU A 196 16.83 -10.98 -6.44
C LEU A 196 16.85 -12.48 -6.13
N ILE A 197 16.43 -12.85 -4.92
CA ILE A 197 16.46 -14.25 -4.45
C ILE A 197 15.08 -14.93 -4.48
N ALA A 198 13.99 -14.16 -4.46
CA ALA A 198 12.63 -14.68 -4.56
C ALA A 198 11.66 -13.61 -5.09
N LEU A 199 10.66 -14.06 -5.85
CA LEU A 199 9.58 -13.23 -6.40
C LEU A 199 8.24 -13.94 -6.12
N HIS A 200 7.37 -13.29 -5.34
CA HIS A 200 6.05 -13.84 -5.01
C HIS A 200 4.94 -12.90 -5.49
N PRO A 201 3.78 -13.41 -5.94
CA PRO A 201 2.58 -12.57 -6.04
C PRO A 201 2.18 -12.07 -4.64
N ARG A 202 1.70 -10.84 -4.57
CA ARG A 202 1.22 -10.24 -3.32
C ARG A 202 -0.05 -10.96 -2.89
N LEU A 203 -0.04 -11.44 -1.65
CA LEU A 203 -1.21 -12.07 -1.05
C LEU A 203 -2.19 -11.03 -0.49
N GLU A 204 -3.45 -11.13 -0.90
CA GLU A 204 -4.56 -10.35 -0.32
C GLU A 204 -5.04 -11.02 0.98
N GLY A 205 -5.08 -10.25 2.08
CA GLY A 205 -5.49 -10.74 3.40
C GLY A 205 -4.37 -10.72 4.44
N LYS A 206 -4.58 -11.42 5.56
CA LYS A 206 -3.66 -11.46 6.71
C LYS A 206 -3.33 -12.91 7.09
N TYR A 207 -2.14 -13.12 7.66
CA TYR A 207 -1.67 -14.40 8.19
C TYR A 207 -1.55 -15.54 7.17
N GLN A 208 -1.47 -15.21 5.88
CA GLN A 208 -1.28 -16.20 4.85
C GLN A 208 0.20 -16.50 4.62
N VAL A 209 0.48 -17.67 4.06
CA VAL A 209 1.84 -18.11 3.74
C VAL A 209 1.92 -18.48 2.27
N ARG A 210 2.86 -17.86 1.54
CA ARG A 210 3.23 -18.28 0.18
C ARG A 210 4.55 -19.03 0.22
N SER A 211 4.49 -20.32 -0.05
CA SER A 211 5.66 -21.19 -0.10
C SER A 211 5.86 -21.76 -1.50
N GLU A 212 7.09 -21.68 -2.00
CA GLU A 212 7.52 -22.33 -3.23
C GLU A 212 8.37 -23.55 -2.90
N ARG A 213 8.03 -24.71 -3.49
CA ARG A 213 8.75 -25.97 -3.22
C ARG A 213 10.23 -25.89 -3.59
N ALA A 214 10.57 -25.14 -4.63
CA ALA A 214 11.94 -24.94 -5.08
C ALA A 214 12.85 -24.35 -3.98
N HIS A 215 12.30 -23.54 -3.07
CA HIS A 215 13.06 -22.92 -1.99
C HIS A 215 13.57 -23.92 -0.93
N TYR A 216 12.96 -25.11 -0.86
CA TYR A 216 13.29 -26.17 0.08
C TYR A 216 14.08 -27.31 -0.58
N GLN A 217 14.37 -27.24 -1.89
CA GLN A 217 15.20 -28.23 -2.58
C GLN A 217 16.61 -28.23 -1.98
N GLY A 218 17.12 -29.43 -1.65
CA GLY A 218 18.42 -29.61 -0.99
C GLY A 218 18.36 -29.76 0.53
N ILE A 219 17.25 -29.40 1.20
CA ILE A 219 17.05 -29.73 2.63
C ILE A 219 16.80 -31.23 2.80
N PHE A 220 16.00 -31.82 1.91
CA PHE A 220 15.65 -33.25 1.92
C PHE A 220 16.56 -34.10 1.03
N ASN A 221 17.84 -33.75 0.91
CA ASN A 221 18.80 -34.75 0.46
C ASN A 221 18.79 -35.84 1.52
N HIS A 222 18.26 -37.01 1.17
CA HIS A 222 18.32 -38.23 1.97
C HIS A 222 19.78 -38.56 2.33
N ARG A 223 20.32 -37.92 3.38
CA ARG A 223 20.90 -38.74 4.43
C ARG A 223 19.68 -39.44 5.01
N GLN A 224 19.52 -40.72 4.66
CA GLN A 224 18.91 -41.59 5.65
C GLN A 224 19.62 -41.24 6.95
N PRO A 225 18.92 -40.78 8.00
CA PRO A 225 19.56 -40.86 9.31
C PRO A 225 19.98 -42.32 9.39
N GLU A 226 21.28 -42.59 9.55
CA GLU A 226 21.67 -43.87 10.10
C GLU A 226 20.91 -43.92 11.40
N SER A 227 19.77 -44.59 11.34
CA SER A 227 18.92 -44.81 12.46
C SER A 227 19.77 -45.71 13.34
N ARG A 228 20.54 -45.09 14.23
CA ARG A 228 20.91 -45.68 15.50
C ARG A 228 19.60 -45.87 16.27
N PHE A 229 18.77 -46.78 15.76
CA PHE A 229 17.95 -47.59 16.64
C PHE A 229 18.97 -48.25 17.55
N TYR A 230 19.05 -47.76 18.78
CA TYR A 230 19.52 -48.60 19.86
C TYR A 230 18.53 -49.75 19.88
N LEU A 231 18.88 -50.87 19.23
CA LEU A 231 18.31 -52.16 19.59
C LEU A 231 18.72 -52.35 21.05
N ALA A 232 17.83 -51.98 21.96
CA ALA A 232 17.94 -52.37 23.35
C ALA A 232 17.94 -53.90 23.36
N GLN A 233 19.14 -54.47 23.43
CA GLN A 233 19.28 -55.89 23.69
C GLN A 233 18.83 -56.16 25.12
N ASN A 234 17.76 -56.94 25.20
CA ASN A 234 17.37 -57.84 26.28
C ASN A 234 16.94 -57.25 27.62
N GLY A 235 15.69 -57.56 27.95
CA GLY A 235 15.16 -57.55 29.32
C GLY A 235 13.65 -57.42 29.26
N GLN A 236 12.92 -58.52 29.40
CA GLN A 236 11.52 -58.44 29.84
C GLN A 236 11.53 -57.86 31.25
N GLU A 237 11.51 -56.55 31.39
CA GLU A 237 11.06 -55.94 32.63
C GLU A 237 9.54 -56.04 32.63
N GLU A 238 9.03 -56.97 33.43
CA GLU A 238 7.64 -57.01 33.84
C GLU A 238 7.32 -55.66 34.49
N VAL A 239 6.70 -54.77 33.73
CA VAL A 239 6.20 -53.51 34.24
C VAL A 239 5.00 -53.85 35.13
N GLU A 240 5.13 -53.68 36.45
CA GLU A 240 4.00 -53.81 37.37
C GLU A 240 2.88 -52.85 36.96
N VAL A 241 1.82 -53.39 36.37
CA VAL A 241 0.60 -52.63 36.07
C VAL A 241 -0.19 -52.52 37.37
N ARG A 242 -0.11 -51.37 38.03
CA ARG A 242 -0.94 -51.07 39.21
C ARG A 242 -2.38 -50.79 38.78
N ASP A 243 -3.31 -51.33 39.56
CA ASP A 243 -4.74 -51.16 39.35
C ASP A 243 -5.15 -49.67 39.36
N LEU A 244 -6.02 -49.29 38.43
CA LEU A 244 -6.50 -47.91 38.21
C LEU A 244 -7.15 -47.31 39.46
N ALA A 245 -7.70 -48.14 40.34
CA ALA A 245 -8.25 -47.75 41.63
C ALA A 245 -7.23 -47.09 42.59
N PHE A 246 -5.92 -47.22 42.31
CA PHE A 246 -4.87 -46.50 43.04
C PHE A 246 -4.88 -45.00 42.72
N TYR A 247 -5.15 -44.62 41.47
CA TYR A 247 -5.13 -43.22 41.03
C TYR A 247 -6.43 -42.49 41.40
N GLU A 248 -7.57 -43.18 41.42
CA GLU A 248 -8.85 -42.57 41.83
C GLU A 248 -8.82 -42.10 43.29
N ARG A 249 -8.20 -42.87 44.19
CA ARG A 249 -8.02 -42.47 45.61
C ARG A 249 -7.12 -41.25 45.80
N LEU A 250 -6.23 -40.97 44.85
CA LEU A 250 -5.36 -39.79 44.89
C LEU A 250 -6.08 -38.50 44.49
N VAL A 251 -7.19 -38.59 43.74
CA VAL A 251 -7.92 -37.44 43.22
C VAL A 251 -8.97 -36.91 44.22
N GLU A 252 -9.50 -37.75 45.12
CA GLU A 252 -10.50 -37.33 46.12
C GLU A 252 -9.93 -36.55 47.33
N GLY A 253 -8.61 -36.39 47.43
CA GLY A 253 -7.96 -35.61 48.49
C GLY A 253 -7.97 -34.08 48.29
N GLY A 254 -8.52 -33.58 47.18
CA GLY A 254 -8.57 -32.15 46.83
C GLY A 254 -9.84 -31.45 47.30
N SER A 255 -10.20 -31.56 48.59
CA SER A 255 -11.25 -30.73 49.20
C SER A 255 -10.75 -30.12 50.50
N ARG A 256 -10.17 -28.91 50.38
CA ARG A 256 -10.41 -27.73 51.24
C ARG A 256 -9.58 -26.55 50.79
#